data_AF-A0A914LDK2-F1
#
_entry.id   AF-A0A914LDK2-F1
#
_cell.length_a   1.000
_cell.length_b   1.000
_cell.length_c   1.000
_cell.angle_alpha   90.00
_cell.angle_beta   90.00
_cell.angle_gamma   90.00
#
_symmetry.space_group_name_H-M   'P 1'
#
loop_
_entity.id
_entity.type
_entity.pdbx_description
1 polymer ?
#
loop_
_entity_poly.entity_id
_entity_poly.type
_entity_poly.pdbx_seq_one_letter_code
_entity_poly.pdbx_strand_id
1 'polypeptide(L)'
;MGESAGSAAVSALAVSPLTKELLHGAITMSGSANAGWAIHRLQGSSPQWDMVNIADYIRCNKLIADQDLDDVLALLPQSERSRVQAADFHAFRSSQRACNLQEHIPDCLNHGGPMSAPELLSCFRNELNFSENPLFWRALAAELGVSKMVVDGELIVESGIEMIKQGARVPMMTGVARKEWAHKKPSFYQFYRYSNLSRSQVEESVRKIVENAFAETLSHRISNSTIDLISNATFLRYIQAKTRIFYLKIFFYIFKDLDIDYEMPAVVARLQDLESDVEFVAPCQSEVEAYALNGVPVFAYSFDYVPKGSVIEDDRRFYSMFGNAPVGLKRKDQHLKSQRLEAFHGLDHAFIFTQGYSSNFHIEPFSRRDKTMSRLLTKMIANFVTTGDPSTGNFTWASNTNESLFYTSLDLPPKIVRGAIHSPSPSFWNDEVQMLAKYQLADAVSRANEQAASELTWEERMQLRAYKRAWYALWVFVFAIAVIIWLIIVCAVCHWSRTHSDKAYDNIVIER
;
A
#
# COMPACT_ATOMS: atom_id res chain seq x y z
N MET A 1 16.00 14.36 0.33
CA MET A 1 14.98 14.86 -0.63
C MET A 1 14.37 13.66 -1.32
N GLY A 2 13.05 13.63 -1.49
CA GLY A 2 12.36 12.52 -2.14
C GLY A 2 10.99 12.94 -2.66
N GLU A 3 10.45 12.13 -3.56
CA GLU A 3 9.12 12.28 -4.15
C GLU A 3 8.30 11.01 -3.87
N SER A 4 6.99 11.14 -3.62
CA SER A 4 6.09 10.00 -3.39
C SER A 4 6.59 9.07 -2.27
N ALA A 5 6.76 7.77 -2.52
CA ALA A 5 7.36 6.83 -1.58
C ALA A 5 8.76 7.23 -1.10
N GLY A 6 9.57 7.85 -1.96
CA GLY A 6 10.85 8.43 -1.56
C GLY A 6 10.68 9.62 -0.61
N SER A 7 9.62 10.40 -0.76
CA SER A 7 9.26 11.48 0.17
C SER A 7 8.84 10.93 1.53
N ALA A 8 8.01 9.88 1.55
CA ALA A 8 7.62 9.21 2.79
C ALA A 8 8.84 8.64 3.55
N ALA A 9 9.80 8.04 2.82
CA ALA A 9 11.06 7.59 3.42
C ALA A 9 11.89 8.76 3.98
N VAL A 10 11.97 9.89 3.27
CA VAL A 10 12.66 11.09 3.76
C VAL A 10 11.98 11.67 5.00
N SER A 11 10.66 11.71 5.03
CA SER A 11 9.87 12.11 6.19
C SER A 11 10.19 11.22 7.41
N ALA A 12 10.19 9.88 7.24
CA ALA A 12 10.55 8.95 8.30
C ALA A 12 12.01 9.11 8.77
N LEU A 13 12.96 9.22 7.84
CA LEU A 13 14.38 9.43 8.16
C LEU A 13 14.64 10.80 8.79
N ALA A 14 13.83 11.84 8.52
CA ALA A 14 13.99 13.15 9.15
C ALA A 14 13.65 13.13 10.64
N VAL A 15 12.84 12.16 11.08
CA VAL A 15 12.34 12.03 12.45
C VAL A 15 12.89 10.81 13.20
N SER A 16 13.48 9.84 12.50
CA SER A 16 14.14 8.67 13.10
C SER A 16 15.27 9.04 14.05
N PRO A 17 15.43 8.35 15.20
CA PRO A 17 16.54 8.60 16.12
C PRO A 17 17.90 8.16 15.56
N LEU A 18 17.96 7.14 14.70
CA LEU A 18 19.22 6.61 14.14
C LEU A 18 19.89 7.56 13.16
N THR A 19 19.11 8.45 12.54
CA THR A 19 19.58 9.46 11.59
C THR A 19 19.80 10.81 12.26
N LYS A 20 19.74 10.87 13.59
CA LYS A 20 20.09 12.07 14.34
C LYS A 20 21.54 12.45 13.98
N GLU A 21 21.74 13.72 13.64
CA GLU A 21 23.05 14.28 13.20
C GLU A 21 23.55 13.85 11.82
N LEU A 22 22.85 12.96 11.10
CA LEU A 22 23.20 12.61 9.71
C LEU A 22 22.58 13.55 8.67
N LEU A 23 21.55 14.31 9.07
CA LEU A 23 20.74 15.16 8.20
C LEU A 23 20.64 16.56 8.79
N HIS A 24 20.69 17.58 7.93
CA HIS A 24 20.53 18.99 8.32
C HIS A 24 19.24 19.62 7.78
N GLY A 25 18.46 18.89 6.98
CA GLY A 25 17.21 19.36 6.38
C GLY A 25 16.53 18.27 5.58
N ALA A 26 15.22 18.41 5.38
CA ALA A 26 14.39 17.47 4.63
C ALA A 26 13.60 18.18 3.53
N ILE A 27 13.49 17.54 2.36
CA ILE A 27 12.63 18.00 1.27
C ILE A 27 11.72 16.84 0.89
N THR A 28 10.42 17.04 1.08
CA THR A 28 9.37 16.04 0.89
C THR A 28 8.39 16.54 -0.16
N MET A 29 8.30 15.84 -1.28
CA MET A 29 7.46 16.23 -2.42
C MET A 29 6.38 15.16 -2.61
N SER A 30 5.11 15.55 -2.47
CA SER A 30 3.97 14.66 -2.70
C SER A 30 4.06 13.35 -1.92
N GLY A 31 4.43 13.40 -0.64
CA GLY A 31 4.44 12.22 0.22
C GLY A 31 4.90 12.51 1.65
N SER A 32 4.38 11.74 2.60
CA SER A 32 4.60 11.89 4.05
C SER A 32 4.66 10.51 4.71
N ALA A 33 5.45 10.36 5.77
CA ALA A 33 5.38 9.16 6.60
C ALA A 33 4.01 8.98 7.27
N ASN A 34 3.22 10.06 7.37
CA ASN A 34 1.86 10.01 7.88
C ASN A 34 0.81 9.58 6.85
N ALA A 35 1.17 9.27 5.60
CA ALA A 35 0.22 8.69 4.65
C ALA A 35 -0.13 7.23 5.01
N GLY A 36 -1.37 6.79 4.72
CA GLY A 36 -1.84 5.43 5.02
C GLY A 36 -1.10 4.33 4.24
N TRP A 37 -0.54 4.68 3.09
CA TRP A 37 0.27 3.79 2.26
C TRP A 37 1.77 3.77 2.64
N ALA A 38 2.23 4.61 3.57
CA ALA A 38 3.67 4.78 3.85
C ALA A 38 4.23 3.81 4.90
N ILE A 39 3.58 3.73 6.07
CA ILE A 39 3.99 2.91 7.21
C ILE A 39 2.83 2.02 7.61
N HIS A 40 3.10 0.73 7.86
CA HIS A 40 2.14 -0.21 8.41
C HIS A 40 1.72 0.16 9.84
N ARG A 41 0.41 0.30 10.10
CA ARG A 41 -0.10 0.80 11.39
C ARG A 41 -0.94 -0.18 12.18
N LEU A 42 -1.61 -1.11 11.50
CA LEU A 42 -2.55 -2.02 12.15
C LEU A 42 -1.80 -3.02 13.03
N GLN A 43 -1.88 -2.80 14.34
CA GLN A 43 -1.26 -3.67 15.32
C GLN A 43 -2.01 -5.02 15.37
N GLY A 44 -1.29 -6.13 15.16
CA GLY A 44 -1.86 -7.48 15.24
C GLY A 44 -2.41 -8.05 13.92
N SER A 45 -2.47 -7.28 12.83
CA SER A 45 -2.67 -7.86 11.49
C SER A 45 -1.32 -8.01 10.79
N SER A 46 -1.01 -9.23 10.35
CA SER A 46 0.15 -9.47 9.50
C SER A 46 0.02 -8.69 8.19
N PRO A 47 1.05 -7.94 7.77
CA PRO A 47 1.03 -7.26 6.48
C PRO A 47 0.88 -8.27 5.35
N GLN A 48 0.34 -7.85 4.21
CA GLN A 48 0.24 -8.76 3.05
C GLN A 48 1.64 -9.22 2.59
N TRP A 49 2.66 -8.38 2.71
CA TRP A 49 4.06 -8.75 2.44
C TRP A 49 4.74 -9.51 3.61
N ASP A 50 3.99 -10.08 4.55
CA ASP A 50 4.55 -10.97 5.56
C ASP A 50 5.22 -12.19 4.91
N MET A 51 6.36 -12.63 5.46
CA MET A 51 7.16 -13.70 4.87
C MET A 51 6.41 -15.03 4.79
N VAL A 52 5.53 -15.32 5.75
CA VAL A 52 4.69 -16.53 5.74
C VAL A 52 3.66 -16.41 4.61
N ASN A 53 3.06 -15.24 4.44
CA ASN A 53 2.11 -15.01 3.35
C ASN A 53 2.78 -15.12 1.97
N ILE A 54 3.97 -14.54 1.80
CA ILE A 54 4.77 -14.68 0.58
C ILE A 54 5.10 -16.16 0.33
N ALA A 55 5.51 -16.89 1.36
CA ALA A 55 5.77 -18.33 1.27
C ALA A 55 4.52 -19.12 0.85
N ASP A 56 3.33 -18.72 1.29
CA ASP A 56 2.07 -19.36 0.89
C ASP A 56 1.74 -19.17 -0.59
N TYR A 57 2.03 -18.00 -1.19
CA TYR A 57 1.93 -17.83 -2.64
C TYR A 57 2.98 -18.64 -3.39
N ILE A 58 4.21 -18.72 -2.87
CA ILE A 58 5.27 -19.52 -3.49
C ILE A 58 4.93 -21.01 -3.45
N ARG A 59 4.46 -21.51 -2.29
CA ARG A 59 4.01 -22.89 -2.06
C ARG A 59 2.68 -23.24 -2.70
N CYS A 60 1.98 -22.26 -3.28
CA CYS A 60 0.68 -22.48 -3.91
C CYS A 60 -0.45 -22.79 -2.94
N ASN A 61 -0.25 -22.50 -1.65
CA ASN A 61 -1.33 -22.50 -0.67
C ASN A 61 -2.34 -21.38 -0.97
N LYS A 62 -1.86 -20.29 -1.58
CA LYS A 62 -2.66 -19.18 -2.09
C LYS A 62 -2.45 -19.00 -3.58
N LEU A 63 -3.51 -18.58 -4.27
CA LEU A 63 -3.50 -18.28 -5.69
C LEU A 63 -3.62 -16.78 -5.89
N ILE A 64 -2.82 -16.24 -6.80
CA ILE A 64 -2.95 -14.85 -7.27
C ILE A 64 -4.29 -14.69 -7.97
N ALA A 65 -4.96 -13.57 -7.72
CA ALA A 65 -6.24 -13.23 -8.31
C ALA A 65 -6.14 -13.15 -9.85
N ASP A 66 -7.20 -13.60 -10.53
CA ASP A 66 -7.22 -13.65 -12.00
C ASP A 66 -7.07 -12.24 -12.61
N GLN A 67 -7.56 -11.20 -11.93
CA GLN A 67 -7.45 -9.82 -12.37
C GLN A 67 -5.98 -9.33 -12.39
N ASP A 68 -5.24 -9.52 -11.30
CA ASP A 68 -3.84 -9.10 -11.20
C ASP A 68 -2.96 -9.88 -12.19
N LEU A 69 -3.31 -11.15 -12.39
CA LEU A 69 -2.67 -12.00 -13.36
C LEU A 69 -2.94 -11.54 -14.80
N ASP A 70 -4.18 -11.20 -15.13
CA ASP A 70 -4.57 -10.66 -16.44
C ASP A 70 -3.85 -9.35 -16.76
N ASP A 71 -3.68 -8.47 -15.77
CA ASP A 71 -2.97 -7.20 -15.92
C ASP A 71 -1.48 -7.41 -16.21
N VAL A 72 -0.84 -8.37 -15.55
CA VAL A 72 0.57 -8.72 -15.83
C VAL A 72 0.71 -9.41 -17.19
N LEU A 73 -0.20 -10.31 -17.54
CA LEU A 73 -0.21 -11.01 -18.83
C LEU A 73 -0.53 -10.07 -20.00
N ALA A 74 -1.22 -8.95 -19.76
CA ALA A 74 -1.42 -7.92 -20.78
C ALA A 74 -0.13 -7.22 -21.21
N LEU A 75 0.94 -7.34 -20.42
CA LEU A 75 2.27 -6.80 -20.73
C LEU A 75 3.14 -7.78 -21.54
N LEU A 76 2.63 -8.95 -21.93
CA LEU A 76 3.38 -9.97 -22.68
C LEU A 76 3.07 -10.01 -24.19
N PRO A 77 4.03 -10.45 -25.03
CA PRO A 77 3.78 -10.77 -26.43
C PRO A 77 2.63 -11.77 -26.61
N GLN A 78 1.87 -11.65 -27.69
CA GLN A 78 0.73 -12.54 -27.95
C GLN A 78 1.15 -14.03 -28.02
N SER A 79 2.31 -14.34 -28.58
CA SER A 79 2.83 -15.72 -28.61
C SER A 79 3.09 -16.30 -27.22
N GLU A 80 3.57 -15.50 -26.27
CA GLU A 80 3.75 -15.93 -24.87
C GLU A 80 2.41 -16.00 -24.14
N ARG A 81 1.53 -15.01 -24.36
CA ARG A 81 0.16 -15.02 -23.82
C ARG A 81 -0.61 -16.26 -24.26
N SER A 82 -0.54 -16.61 -25.54
CA SER A 82 -1.14 -17.83 -26.08
C SER A 82 -0.47 -19.10 -25.54
N ARG A 83 0.83 -19.11 -25.21
CA ARG A 83 1.46 -20.26 -24.53
C ARG A 83 0.96 -20.44 -23.10
N VAL A 84 0.74 -19.34 -22.37
CA VAL A 84 0.19 -19.35 -21.00
C VAL A 84 -1.31 -19.66 -21.00
N GLN A 85 -2.06 -19.23 -22.03
CA GLN A 85 -3.51 -19.45 -22.16
C GLN A 85 -3.90 -20.75 -22.90
N ALA A 86 -3.04 -21.30 -23.76
CA ALA A 86 -3.31 -22.55 -24.50
C ALA A 86 -3.05 -23.82 -23.67
N ALA A 87 -2.40 -23.69 -22.52
CA ALA A 87 -2.65 -24.60 -21.43
C ALA A 87 -3.92 -24.09 -20.74
N ASP A 88 -5.07 -24.69 -21.03
CA ASP A 88 -6.37 -24.43 -20.40
C ASP A 88 -6.17 -23.81 -19.01
N PHE A 89 -6.39 -22.52 -18.81
CA PHE A 89 -5.96 -21.85 -17.56
C PHE A 89 -6.55 -22.53 -16.30
N HIS A 90 -7.72 -23.16 -16.46
CA HIS A 90 -8.35 -24.05 -15.47
C HIS A 90 -7.77 -25.48 -15.42
N ALA A 91 -7.34 -26.08 -16.54
CA ALA A 91 -6.67 -27.40 -16.56
C ALA A 91 -5.15 -27.33 -16.28
N PHE A 92 -4.56 -26.14 -16.38
CA PHE A 92 -3.18 -25.81 -16.06
C PHE A 92 -3.03 -25.56 -14.55
N ARG A 93 -4.01 -24.89 -13.92
CA ARG A 93 -4.16 -24.89 -12.46
C ARG A 93 -4.31 -26.30 -11.87
N SER A 94 -4.95 -27.23 -12.58
CA SER A 94 -5.15 -28.61 -12.10
C SER A 94 -4.00 -29.57 -12.41
N SER A 95 -3.07 -29.21 -13.30
CA SER A 95 -1.95 -30.04 -13.72
C SER A 95 -0.61 -29.63 -13.09
N GLN A 96 -0.57 -29.46 -11.76
CA GLN A 96 0.62 -29.57 -10.89
C GLN A 96 1.95 -28.86 -11.26
N ARG A 97 2.05 -28.03 -12.32
CA ARG A 97 3.34 -27.51 -12.81
C ARG A 97 3.43 -26.01 -13.06
N ALA A 98 2.40 -25.23 -12.74
CA ALA A 98 2.48 -23.78 -12.90
C ALA A 98 1.51 -23.03 -11.99
N CYS A 99 1.78 -23.10 -10.70
CA CYS A 99 1.06 -22.29 -9.74
C CYS A 99 1.61 -20.86 -9.73
N ASN A 100 0.74 -19.85 -9.77
CA ASN A 100 1.12 -18.44 -9.74
C ASN A 100 2.20 -18.08 -10.79
N LEU A 101 2.16 -18.72 -11.96
CA LEU A 101 3.18 -18.62 -13.02
C LEU A 101 4.58 -19.16 -12.67
N GLN A 102 4.75 -19.89 -11.56
CA GLN A 102 6.03 -20.45 -11.13
C GLN A 102 6.28 -21.82 -11.78
N GLU A 103 7.50 -22.06 -12.27
CA GLU A 103 7.88 -23.36 -12.83
C GLU A 103 8.42 -24.33 -11.77
N HIS A 104 9.01 -23.79 -10.69
CA HIS A 104 9.62 -24.56 -9.62
C HIS A 104 9.36 -23.87 -8.26
N ILE A 105 9.04 -24.68 -7.25
CA ILE A 105 8.95 -24.25 -5.85
C ILE A 105 10.30 -24.58 -5.22
N PRO A 106 10.99 -23.63 -4.55
CA PRO A 106 12.26 -23.88 -3.86
C PRO A 106 12.21 -25.12 -2.97
N ASP A 107 13.26 -25.94 -3.01
CA ASP A 107 13.35 -27.18 -2.24
C ASP A 107 13.27 -26.91 -0.73
N CYS A 108 13.83 -25.77 -0.28
CA CYS A 108 13.71 -25.31 1.10
C CYS A 108 12.27 -25.06 1.55
N LEU A 109 11.33 -24.78 0.64
CA LEU A 109 9.91 -24.60 0.95
C LEU A 109 9.07 -25.88 0.78
N ASN A 110 9.53 -26.83 -0.03
CA ASN A 110 8.85 -28.12 -0.29
C ASN A 110 9.06 -29.15 0.82
N HIS A 111 10.25 -29.16 1.45
CA HIS A 111 10.65 -30.24 2.37
C HIS A 111 10.64 -29.86 3.86
N GLY A 112 10.17 -28.65 4.19
CA GLY A 112 10.01 -28.18 5.56
C GLY A 112 8.54 -28.06 5.95
N GLY A 113 8.19 -28.43 7.18
CA GLY A 113 6.89 -28.11 7.77
C GLY A 113 6.70 -26.59 7.97
N PRO A 114 5.95 -26.15 8.99
CA PRO A 114 5.90 -24.74 9.35
C PRO A 114 7.32 -24.23 9.63
N MET A 115 7.78 -23.24 8.87
CA MET A 115 9.09 -22.62 9.03
C MET A 115 8.96 -21.33 9.82
N SER A 116 9.96 -21.04 10.64
CA SER A 116 10.10 -19.75 11.33
C SER A 116 10.56 -18.65 10.35
N ALA A 117 10.33 -17.38 10.70
CA ALA A 117 10.73 -16.26 9.85
C ALA A 117 12.24 -16.23 9.50
N PRO A 118 13.18 -16.56 10.40
CA PRO A 118 14.61 -16.65 10.04
C PRO A 118 14.91 -17.76 9.03
N GLU A 119 14.24 -18.90 9.13
CA GLU A 119 14.40 -20.01 8.18
C GLU A 119 13.85 -19.62 6.80
N LEU A 120 12.68 -18.98 6.75
CA LEU A 120 12.11 -18.43 5.53
C LEU A 120 13.05 -17.39 4.90
N LEU A 121 13.63 -16.50 5.69
CA LEU A 121 14.59 -15.51 5.19
C LEU A 121 15.85 -16.15 4.61
N SER A 122 16.38 -17.17 5.28
CA SER A 122 17.54 -17.91 4.75
C SER A 122 17.20 -18.61 3.44
N CYS A 123 16.03 -19.26 3.38
CA CYS A 123 15.51 -19.91 2.18
C CYS A 123 15.33 -18.91 1.03
N PHE A 124 14.71 -17.76 1.30
CA PHE A 124 14.48 -16.70 0.32
C PHE A 124 15.79 -16.10 -0.21
N ARG A 125 16.82 -15.96 0.63
CA ARG A 125 18.12 -15.43 0.19
C ARG A 125 18.91 -16.42 -0.66
N ASN A 126 18.75 -17.72 -0.42
CA ASN A 126 19.59 -18.75 -1.02
C ASN A 126 19.00 -19.35 -2.30
N GLU A 127 17.67 -19.53 -2.35
CA GLU A 127 17.01 -20.30 -3.43
C GLU A 127 16.03 -19.47 -4.28
N LEU A 128 15.50 -18.35 -3.77
CA LEU A 128 14.57 -17.51 -4.54
C LEU A 128 15.31 -16.53 -5.44
N ASN A 129 15.31 -16.84 -6.74
CA ASN A 129 15.77 -15.95 -7.78
C ASN A 129 14.60 -15.33 -8.55
N PHE A 130 14.12 -14.17 -8.10
CA PHE A 130 13.06 -13.43 -8.79
C PHE A 130 13.46 -12.92 -10.19
N SER A 131 14.74 -12.99 -10.56
CA SER A 131 15.20 -12.59 -11.89
C SER A 131 14.92 -13.64 -12.97
N GLU A 132 14.78 -14.91 -12.59
CA GLU A 132 14.49 -16.00 -13.55
C GLU A 132 13.03 -16.01 -13.98
N ASN A 133 12.12 -15.59 -13.09
CA ASN A 133 10.69 -15.51 -13.39
C ASN A 133 10.12 -14.11 -13.06
N PRO A 134 10.36 -13.12 -13.95
CA PRO A 134 9.90 -11.75 -13.74
C PRO A 134 8.37 -11.64 -13.76
N LEU A 135 7.67 -12.61 -14.34
CA LEU A 135 6.20 -12.61 -14.41
C LEU A 135 5.56 -12.97 -13.08
N PHE A 136 6.03 -14.05 -12.44
CA PHE A 136 5.63 -14.38 -11.08
C PHE A 136 5.88 -13.20 -10.14
N TRP A 137 7.09 -12.61 -10.20
CA TRP A 137 7.43 -11.46 -9.35
C TRP A 137 6.48 -10.27 -9.55
N ARG A 138 6.17 -9.91 -10.80
CA ARG A 138 5.24 -8.81 -11.09
C ARG A 138 3.81 -9.12 -10.64
N ALA A 139 3.34 -10.34 -10.87
CA ALA A 139 2.00 -10.75 -10.44
C ALA A 139 1.89 -10.80 -8.91
N LEU A 140 2.92 -11.32 -8.24
CA LEU A 140 3.01 -11.31 -6.78
C LEU A 140 3.04 -9.87 -6.25
N ALA A 141 3.81 -8.97 -6.87
CA ALA A 141 3.86 -7.56 -6.46
C ALA A 141 2.51 -6.85 -6.67
N ALA A 142 1.76 -7.19 -7.72
CA ALA A 142 0.41 -6.66 -7.95
C ALA A 142 -0.55 -7.13 -6.85
N GLU A 143 -0.56 -8.44 -6.57
CA GLU A 143 -1.39 -9.08 -5.54
C GLU A 143 -1.12 -8.54 -4.14
N LEU A 144 0.16 -8.41 -3.76
CA LEU A 144 0.56 -7.97 -2.42
C LEU A 144 0.41 -6.45 -2.20
N GLY A 145 0.16 -5.71 -3.28
CA GLY A 145 0.04 -4.26 -3.27
C GLY A 145 1.36 -3.53 -2.94
N VAL A 146 1.23 -2.25 -2.61
CA VAL A 146 2.38 -1.38 -2.30
C VAL A 146 2.95 -1.78 -0.94
N SER A 147 4.24 -2.17 -0.95
CA SER A 147 4.97 -2.47 0.27
C SER A 147 5.09 -1.24 1.15
N LYS A 148 4.76 -1.37 2.44
CA LYS A 148 4.89 -0.28 3.42
C LYS A 148 6.13 -0.49 4.29
N MET A 149 6.65 0.61 4.82
CA MET A 149 7.65 0.54 5.89
C MET A 149 7.03 -0.09 7.16
N VAL A 150 7.84 -0.80 7.94
CA VAL A 150 7.39 -1.50 9.16
C VAL A 150 7.97 -0.81 10.38
N VAL A 151 7.17 -0.74 11.45
CA VAL A 151 7.62 -0.29 12.77
C VAL A 151 8.52 -1.38 13.37
N ASP A 152 9.83 -1.14 13.39
CA ASP A 152 10.84 -2.06 13.91
C ASP A 152 11.29 -1.71 15.33
N GLY A 153 10.89 -0.54 15.85
CA GLY A 153 11.31 -0.04 17.16
C GLY A 153 12.72 0.55 17.18
N GLU A 154 13.41 0.60 16.03
CA GLU A 154 14.79 1.08 15.90
C GLU A 154 14.90 2.20 14.88
N LEU A 155 14.78 1.89 13.58
CA LEU A 155 14.77 2.88 12.50
C LEU A 155 13.44 3.63 12.48
N ILE A 156 12.34 2.89 12.61
CA ILE A 156 10.96 3.39 12.67
C ILE A 156 10.39 2.97 14.03
N VAL A 157 10.42 3.90 14.96
CA VAL A 157 10.14 3.64 16.38
C VAL A 157 8.64 3.44 16.64
N GLU A 158 7.81 4.19 15.92
CA GLU A 158 6.34 4.13 16.01
C GLU A 158 5.72 4.51 14.66
N SER A 159 4.39 4.45 14.55
CA SER A 159 3.65 4.83 13.34
C SER A 159 2.69 5.98 13.57
N GLY A 160 2.35 6.69 12.49
CA GLY A 160 1.38 7.79 12.51
C GLY A 160 2.01 9.12 12.92
N ILE A 161 1.15 10.10 13.23
CA ILE A 161 1.58 11.48 13.44
C ILE A 161 2.45 11.69 14.69
N GLU A 162 2.34 10.82 15.69
CA GLU A 162 3.11 10.92 16.93
C GLU A 162 4.61 10.76 16.67
N MET A 163 5.00 9.90 15.71
CA MET A 163 6.40 9.76 15.27
C MET A 163 6.98 11.11 14.83
N ILE A 164 6.20 11.88 14.08
CA ILE A 164 6.62 13.19 13.58
C ILE A 164 6.64 14.20 14.71
N LYS A 165 5.60 14.27 15.55
CA LYS A 165 5.55 15.18 16.70
C LYS A 165 6.70 14.96 17.67
N GLN A 166 7.14 13.72 17.88
CA GLN A 166 8.24 13.43 18.79
C GLN A 166 9.63 13.62 18.15
N GLY A 167 9.75 13.36 16.84
CA GLY A 167 11.05 13.33 16.16
C GLY A 167 11.39 14.54 15.27
N ALA A 168 10.43 15.44 15.00
CA ALA A 168 10.66 16.61 14.15
C ALA A 168 11.73 17.54 14.76
N ARG A 169 12.85 17.68 14.04
CA ARG A 169 14.06 18.36 14.54
C ARG A 169 14.87 19.13 13.49
N VAL A 170 14.77 18.75 12.21
CA VAL A 170 15.49 19.41 11.10
C VAL A 170 14.52 20.27 10.29
N PRO A 171 14.93 21.42 9.72
CA PRO A 171 14.06 22.19 8.84
C PRO A 171 13.49 21.35 7.70
N MET A 172 12.26 21.65 7.29
CA MET A 172 11.55 20.91 6.24
C MET A 172 10.99 21.83 5.14
N MET A 173 11.17 21.45 3.89
CA MET A 173 10.42 21.97 2.76
C MET A 173 9.48 20.86 2.27
N THR A 174 8.18 21.08 2.33
CA THR A 174 7.18 20.05 2.01
C THR A 174 6.06 20.58 1.15
N GLY A 175 5.45 19.74 0.33
CA GLY A 175 4.30 20.16 -0.47
C GLY A 175 3.69 19.05 -1.30
N VAL A 176 2.63 19.42 -2.01
CA VAL A 176 1.80 18.54 -2.85
C VAL A 176 1.51 19.22 -4.18
N ALA A 177 1.15 18.44 -5.19
CA ALA A 177 0.62 18.96 -6.45
C ALA A 177 -0.81 19.48 -6.26
N ARG A 178 -1.26 20.37 -7.16
CA ARG A 178 -2.63 20.92 -7.14
C ARG A 178 -3.72 19.85 -7.03
N LYS A 179 -3.54 18.74 -7.75
CA LYS A 179 -4.39 17.55 -7.72
C LYS A 179 -3.51 16.35 -8.04
N GLU A 180 -3.01 15.68 -7.00
CA GLU A 180 -2.07 14.55 -7.11
C GLU A 180 -2.53 13.51 -8.15
N TRP A 181 -3.79 13.12 -8.09
CA TRP A 181 -4.35 12.12 -9.00
C TRP A 181 -4.99 12.66 -10.27
N ALA A 182 -4.68 13.88 -10.74
CA ALA A 182 -5.33 14.44 -11.94
C ALA A 182 -5.11 13.59 -13.22
N HIS A 183 -4.06 12.76 -13.22
CA HIS A 183 -3.72 11.85 -14.31
C HIS A 183 -4.39 10.47 -14.21
N LYS A 184 -5.08 10.14 -13.09
CA LYS A 184 -5.81 8.86 -12.96
C LYS A 184 -6.98 8.80 -13.95
N LYS A 185 -7.05 7.71 -14.69
CA LYS A 185 -8.02 7.50 -15.78
C LYS A 185 -9.29 6.82 -15.25
N PRO A 186 -10.42 6.87 -15.98
CA PRO A 186 -11.65 6.18 -15.59
C PRO A 186 -11.47 4.67 -15.37
N SER A 187 -10.50 4.06 -16.06
CA SER A 187 -10.15 2.64 -15.90
C SER A 187 -9.66 2.29 -14.50
N PHE A 188 -9.00 3.21 -13.78
CA PHE A 188 -8.53 2.99 -12.40
C PHE A 188 -9.71 2.80 -11.44
N TYR A 189 -10.87 3.37 -11.78
CA TYR A 189 -12.12 3.22 -11.03
C TYR A 189 -13.05 2.18 -11.67
N GLN A 190 -12.56 1.39 -12.64
CA GLN A 190 -13.36 0.41 -13.41
C GLN A 190 -14.52 1.04 -14.22
N PHE A 191 -14.42 2.34 -14.54
CA PHE A 191 -15.47 3.10 -15.24
C PHE A 191 -15.34 3.14 -16.77
N TYR A 192 -14.36 2.45 -17.34
CA TYR A 192 -14.02 2.55 -18.78
C TYR A 192 -15.14 2.16 -19.76
N ARG A 193 -16.20 1.49 -19.29
CA ARG A 193 -17.37 1.08 -20.10
C ARG A 193 -18.58 2.00 -19.95
N TYR A 194 -18.50 3.04 -19.10
CA TYR A 194 -19.66 3.84 -18.72
C TYR A 194 -19.51 5.28 -19.20
N SER A 195 -20.59 5.81 -19.79
CA SER A 195 -20.73 7.25 -20.08
C SER A 195 -21.32 7.99 -18.89
N ASN A 196 -22.36 7.40 -18.27
CA ASN A 196 -22.99 7.86 -17.04
C ASN A 196 -22.92 6.76 -15.97
N LEU A 197 -22.74 7.17 -14.73
CA LEU A 197 -22.64 6.28 -13.58
C LEU A 197 -23.94 6.27 -12.77
N SER A 198 -24.28 5.13 -12.17
CA SER A 198 -25.35 5.09 -11.16
C SER A 198 -24.83 5.62 -9.84
N ARG A 199 -25.74 6.13 -9.01
CA ARG A 199 -25.42 6.55 -7.64
C ARG A 199 -24.71 5.46 -6.84
N SER A 200 -25.18 4.21 -6.94
CA SER A 200 -24.59 3.07 -6.23
C SER A 200 -23.15 2.79 -6.66
N GLN A 201 -22.82 2.95 -7.94
CA GLN A 201 -21.44 2.79 -8.42
C GLN A 201 -20.50 3.84 -7.83
N VAL A 202 -20.98 5.09 -7.71
CA VAL A 202 -20.19 6.17 -7.12
C VAL A 202 -20.04 5.98 -5.61
N GLU A 203 -21.12 5.60 -4.91
CA GLU A 203 -21.08 5.29 -3.47
C GLU A 203 -20.11 4.13 -3.17
N GLU A 204 -20.11 3.07 -4.00
CA GLU A 204 -19.17 1.96 -3.87
C GLU A 204 -17.72 2.41 -4.07
N SER A 205 -17.44 3.23 -5.09
CA SER A 205 -16.09 3.76 -5.32
C SER A 205 -15.61 4.67 -4.18
N VAL A 206 -16.48 5.51 -3.63
CA VAL A 206 -16.16 6.33 -2.44
C VAL A 206 -15.86 5.43 -1.24
N ARG A 207 -16.69 4.42 -0.99
CA ARG A 207 -16.47 3.47 0.11
C ARG A 207 -15.13 2.76 -0.02
N LYS A 208 -14.80 2.26 -1.21
CA LYS A 208 -13.50 1.61 -1.49
C LYS A 208 -12.32 2.54 -1.19
N ILE A 209 -12.40 3.82 -1.56
CA ILE A 209 -11.33 4.79 -1.27
C ILE A 209 -11.21 5.03 0.24
N VAL A 210 -12.32 5.17 0.97
CA VAL A 210 -12.28 5.32 2.43
C VAL A 210 -11.65 4.09 3.09
N GLU A 211 -12.02 2.90 2.65
CA GLU A 211 -11.53 1.64 3.19
C GLU A 211 -10.03 1.44 2.89
N ASN A 212 -9.59 1.71 1.66
CA ASN A 212 -8.21 1.45 1.23
C ASN A 212 -7.23 2.59 1.54
N ALA A 213 -7.68 3.84 1.59
CA ALA A 213 -6.81 4.99 1.84
C ALA A 213 -6.92 5.50 3.26
N PHE A 214 -8.14 5.78 3.75
CA PHE A 214 -8.32 6.35 5.09
C PHE A 214 -8.16 5.31 6.20
N ALA A 215 -8.79 4.14 6.12
CA ALA A 215 -8.73 3.16 7.21
C ALA A 215 -7.30 2.67 7.49
N GLU A 216 -6.46 2.61 6.45
CA GLU A 216 -5.02 2.32 6.55
C GLU A 216 -4.22 3.37 7.34
N THR A 217 -4.78 4.57 7.56
CA THR A 217 -4.17 5.59 8.43
C THR A 217 -4.36 5.30 9.92
N LEU A 218 -5.28 4.40 10.28
CA LEU A 218 -5.63 4.12 11.67
C LEU A 218 -4.78 2.99 12.25
N SER A 219 -4.49 3.07 13.54
CA SER A 219 -3.79 2.02 14.29
C SER A 219 -4.68 0.84 14.70
N HIS A 220 -6.00 0.97 14.51
CA HIS A 220 -7.00 0.00 14.92
C HIS A 220 -8.00 -0.24 13.79
N ARG A 221 -8.65 -1.40 13.81
CA ARG A 221 -9.74 -1.71 12.89
C ARG A 221 -11.00 -0.97 13.30
N ILE A 222 -11.71 -0.44 12.30
CA ILE A 222 -13.03 0.17 12.44
C ILE A 222 -14.10 -0.77 11.89
N SER A 223 -15.32 -0.68 12.42
CA SER A 223 -16.43 -1.53 11.96
C SER A 223 -16.96 -1.09 10.59
N ASN A 224 -17.62 -2.01 9.88
CA ASN A 224 -18.24 -1.71 8.59
C ASN A 224 -19.25 -0.56 8.68
N SER A 225 -19.99 -0.45 9.79
CA SER A 225 -20.95 0.65 10.01
C SER A 225 -20.25 2.01 10.17
N THR A 226 -19.07 2.05 10.82
CA THR A 226 -18.27 3.27 10.90
C THR A 226 -17.69 3.62 9.51
N ILE A 227 -17.24 2.64 8.74
CA ILE A 227 -16.81 2.84 7.34
C ILE A 227 -17.96 3.41 6.50
N ASP A 228 -19.18 2.86 6.63
CA ASP A 228 -20.36 3.36 5.92
C ASP A 228 -20.71 4.80 6.31
N LEU A 229 -20.64 5.12 7.61
CA LEU A 229 -20.89 6.48 8.10
C LEU A 229 -19.89 7.48 7.50
N ILE A 230 -18.61 7.15 7.53
CA ILE A 230 -17.55 7.98 6.96
C ILE A 230 -17.74 8.08 5.44
N SER A 231 -18.04 6.98 4.75
CA SER A 231 -18.27 6.95 3.31
C SER A 231 -19.44 7.85 2.90
N ASN A 232 -20.52 7.86 3.67
CA ASN A 232 -21.66 8.74 3.44
C ASN A 232 -21.27 10.21 3.65
N ALA A 233 -20.57 10.56 4.73
CA ALA A 233 -20.10 11.92 4.95
C ALA A 233 -19.16 12.40 3.83
N THR A 234 -18.25 11.53 3.40
CA THR A 234 -17.34 11.75 2.27
C THR A 234 -18.09 11.94 0.95
N PHE A 235 -19.10 11.11 0.68
CA PHE A 235 -19.95 11.24 -0.50
C PHE A 235 -20.67 12.58 -0.53
N LEU A 236 -21.23 13.02 0.61
CA LEU A 236 -21.85 14.34 0.74
C LEU A 236 -20.86 15.47 0.44
N ARG A 237 -19.61 15.36 0.91
CA ARG A 237 -18.59 16.41 0.79
C ARG A 237 -17.93 16.48 -0.60
N TYR A 238 -17.64 15.35 -1.23
CA TYR A 238 -16.90 15.32 -2.49
C TYR A 238 -17.79 15.16 -3.72
N ILE A 239 -18.88 14.39 -3.60
CA ILE A 239 -19.75 14.08 -4.73
C ILE A 239 -20.95 15.04 -4.76
N GLN A 240 -21.63 15.24 -3.64
CA GLN A 240 -22.84 16.07 -3.60
C GLN A 240 -22.57 17.57 -3.40
N ALA A 241 -21.48 17.94 -2.71
CA ALA A 241 -21.20 19.34 -2.46
C ALA A 241 -20.84 20.06 -3.78
N LYS A 242 -21.61 21.09 -4.12
CA LYS A 242 -21.24 21.99 -5.23
C LYS A 242 -19.85 22.56 -5.00
N THR A 243 -19.07 22.61 -6.08
CA THR A 243 -17.94 23.53 -6.22
C THR A 243 -18.47 24.94 -5.92
N ARG A 244 -17.95 25.60 -4.88
CA ARG A 244 -18.18 27.03 -4.66
C ARG A 244 -17.55 27.79 -5.82
N ILE A 245 -18.29 27.98 -6.91
CA ILE A 245 -17.93 28.94 -7.94
C ILE A 245 -18.20 30.32 -7.34
N PHE A 246 -17.13 30.94 -6.82
CA PHE A 246 -17.07 32.35 -6.45
C PHE A 246 -17.22 33.20 -7.72
N TYR A 247 -18.45 33.38 -8.21
CA TYR A 247 -18.80 34.57 -8.96
C TYR A 247 -19.68 35.44 -8.08
N LEU A 248 -19.08 36.53 -7.62
CA LEU A 248 -19.69 37.63 -6.93
C LEU A 248 -20.92 38.13 -7.71
N LYS A 249 -22.13 37.90 -7.20
CA LYS A 249 -23.25 38.85 -7.24
C LYS A 249 -24.41 38.33 -6.38
N ILE A 250 -24.46 38.88 -5.16
CA ILE A 250 -25.64 39.48 -4.52
C ILE A 250 -27.00 39.08 -5.14
N PHE A 251 -27.87 38.55 -4.27
CA PHE A 251 -29.26 38.12 -4.45
C PHE A 251 -29.50 36.69 -4.98
N PHE A 252 -30.36 35.99 -4.22
CA PHE A 252 -31.04 34.73 -4.53
C PHE A 252 -30.35 33.41 -4.14
N TYR A 253 -30.43 33.10 -2.83
CA TYR A 253 -30.49 31.71 -2.35
C TYR A 253 -31.79 31.06 -2.85
N ILE A 254 -31.81 30.58 -4.09
CA ILE A 254 -32.74 29.52 -4.50
C ILE A 254 -31.98 28.21 -4.36
N PHE A 255 -32.42 27.39 -3.42
CA PHE A 255 -32.18 25.95 -3.43
C PHE A 255 -32.81 25.40 -4.72
N LYS A 256 -32.01 25.30 -5.78
CA LYS A 256 -32.32 24.46 -6.93
C LYS A 256 -31.85 23.05 -6.55
N ASP A 257 -32.72 22.07 -6.70
CA ASP A 257 -32.49 20.66 -6.36
C ASP A 257 -31.10 20.17 -6.77
N LEU A 258 -30.49 19.35 -5.90
CA LEU A 258 -29.17 18.75 -6.08
C LEU A 258 -29.15 17.81 -7.30
N ASP A 259 -28.97 18.36 -8.50
CA ASP A 259 -28.55 17.54 -9.63
C ASP A 259 -27.06 17.22 -9.49
N ILE A 260 -26.78 16.00 -9.08
CA ILE A 260 -25.42 15.43 -9.07
C ILE A 260 -25.10 15.10 -10.53
N ASP A 261 -23.98 15.64 -11.01
CA ASP A 261 -23.48 15.31 -12.34
C ASP A 261 -22.83 13.92 -12.30
N TYR A 262 -23.60 12.92 -12.76
CA TYR A 262 -23.15 11.55 -12.88
C TYR A 262 -22.45 11.25 -14.21
N GLU A 263 -22.14 12.28 -15.01
CA GLU A 263 -21.26 12.10 -16.16
C GLU A 263 -19.90 11.61 -15.70
N MET A 264 -19.40 10.55 -16.35
CA MET A 264 -18.18 9.86 -15.93
C MET A 264 -16.99 10.81 -15.74
N PRO A 265 -16.68 11.79 -16.63
CA PRO A 265 -15.55 12.68 -16.43
C PRO A 265 -15.67 13.56 -15.18
N ALA A 266 -16.89 14.01 -14.86
CA ALA A 266 -17.15 14.82 -13.67
C ALA A 266 -16.96 14.00 -12.39
N VAL A 267 -17.52 12.78 -12.35
CA VAL A 267 -17.35 11.87 -11.21
C VAL A 267 -15.87 11.51 -11.01
N VAL A 268 -15.15 11.16 -12.08
CA VAL A 268 -13.72 10.85 -12.00
C VAL A 268 -12.94 12.03 -11.44
N ALA A 269 -13.22 13.26 -11.89
CA ALA A 269 -12.56 14.45 -11.34
C ALA A 269 -12.78 14.62 -9.83
N ARG A 270 -13.99 14.29 -9.32
CA ARG A 270 -14.28 14.33 -7.88
C ARG A 270 -13.60 13.23 -7.10
N LEU A 271 -13.52 12.01 -7.66
CA LEU A 271 -12.79 10.91 -7.05
C LEU A 271 -11.28 11.20 -7.02
N GLN A 272 -10.74 11.86 -8.06
CA GLN A 272 -9.36 12.34 -8.05
C GLN A 272 -9.11 13.36 -6.93
N ASP A 273 -10.01 14.34 -6.73
CA ASP A 273 -9.92 15.28 -5.60
C ASP A 273 -9.92 14.51 -4.27
N LEU A 274 -10.90 13.61 -4.10
CA LEU A 274 -11.08 12.79 -2.91
C LEU A 274 -9.82 12.01 -2.54
N GLU A 275 -9.29 11.25 -3.50
CA GLU A 275 -8.16 10.36 -3.29
C GLU A 275 -6.86 11.17 -3.11
N SER A 276 -6.69 12.29 -3.83
CA SER A 276 -5.54 13.19 -3.66
C SER A 276 -5.49 13.73 -2.24
N ASP A 277 -6.66 14.16 -1.73
CA ASP A 277 -6.78 14.79 -0.43
C ASP A 277 -6.46 13.83 0.70
N VAL A 278 -7.02 12.61 0.67
CA VAL A 278 -6.83 11.61 1.74
C VAL A 278 -5.43 11.00 1.72
N GLU A 279 -4.83 10.78 0.54
CA GLU A 279 -3.54 10.08 0.43
C GLU A 279 -2.32 11.00 0.56
N PHE A 280 -2.46 12.29 0.24
CA PHE A 280 -1.32 13.20 0.14
C PHE A 280 -1.55 14.53 0.87
N VAL A 281 -2.63 15.25 0.57
CA VAL A 281 -2.82 16.61 1.08
C VAL A 281 -3.01 16.61 2.60
N ALA A 282 -3.90 15.77 3.12
CA ALA A 282 -4.18 15.68 4.55
C ALA A 282 -2.96 15.18 5.36
N PRO A 283 -2.25 14.10 4.95
CA PRO A 283 -0.99 13.72 5.57
C PRO A 283 0.08 14.82 5.53
N CYS A 284 0.30 15.47 4.38
CA CYS A 284 1.27 16.55 4.24
C CYS A 284 0.95 17.72 5.18
N GLN A 285 -0.32 18.15 5.22
CA GLN A 285 -0.75 19.23 6.11
C GLN A 285 -0.58 18.86 7.59
N SER A 286 -0.90 17.63 7.98
CA SER A 286 -0.69 17.17 9.36
C SER A 286 0.78 17.19 9.79
N GLU A 287 1.69 16.87 8.86
CA GLU A 287 3.13 16.93 9.09
C GLU A 287 3.61 18.38 9.21
N VAL A 288 3.12 19.29 8.37
CA VAL A 288 3.38 20.74 8.49
C VAL A 288 3.01 21.25 9.87
N GLU A 289 1.82 20.90 10.35
CA GLU A 289 1.34 21.31 11.68
C GLU A 289 2.19 20.72 12.81
N ALA A 290 2.58 19.44 12.71
CA ALA A 290 3.46 18.81 13.70
C ALA A 290 4.83 19.48 13.79
N TYR A 291 5.44 19.84 12.66
CA TYR A 291 6.69 20.59 12.62
C TYR A 291 6.53 22.01 13.20
N ALA A 292 5.43 22.69 12.83
CA ALA A 292 5.13 24.03 13.30
C ALA A 292 4.89 24.08 14.83
N LEU A 293 4.25 23.04 15.39
CA LEU A 293 4.04 22.88 16.84
C LEU A 293 5.38 22.75 17.60
N ASN A 294 6.36 22.07 17.01
CA ASN A 294 7.69 21.92 17.60
C ASN A 294 8.61 23.15 17.41
N GLY A 295 8.12 24.20 16.76
CA GLY A 295 8.92 25.39 16.44
C GLY A 295 10.05 25.11 15.45
N VAL A 296 9.96 24.01 14.69
CA VAL A 296 10.93 23.66 13.65
C VAL A 296 10.52 24.34 12.33
N PRO A 297 11.44 25.05 11.64
CA PRO A 297 11.09 25.74 10.39
C PRO A 297 10.54 24.78 9.34
N VAL A 298 9.32 25.03 8.87
CA VAL A 298 8.67 24.25 7.82
C VAL A 298 8.06 25.16 6.74
N PHE A 299 8.42 24.89 5.49
CA PHE A 299 8.00 25.65 4.32
C PHE A 299 7.07 24.79 3.45
N ALA A 300 5.78 25.13 3.47
CA ALA A 300 4.76 24.40 2.73
C ALA A 300 4.59 24.95 1.30
N TYR A 301 4.32 24.08 0.31
CA TYR A 301 3.89 24.49 -1.03
C TYR A 301 2.72 23.69 -1.60
N SER A 302 2.04 24.32 -2.57
CA SER A 302 1.18 23.67 -3.56
C SER A 302 1.80 23.88 -4.93
N PHE A 303 2.13 22.82 -5.66
CA PHE A 303 2.64 22.94 -7.01
C PHE A 303 1.46 23.09 -7.98
N ASP A 304 1.31 24.30 -8.54
CA ASP A 304 0.14 24.70 -9.32
C ASP A 304 0.47 24.96 -10.80
N TYR A 305 1.75 24.87 -11.17
CA TYR A 305 2.21 25.15 -12.52
C TYR A 305 1.89 24.01 -13.49
N VAL A 306 1.28 24.37 -14.61
CA VAL A 306 0.98 23.45 -15.71
C VAL A 306 1.82 23.84 -16.93
N PRO A 307 2.58 22.90 -17.52
CA PRO A 307 3.36 23.19 -18.72
C PRO A 307 2.47 23.59 -19.89
N LYS A 308 2.99 24.46 -20.77
CA LYS A 308 2.32 24.76 -22.05
C LYS A 308 2.51 23.65 -23.07
N GLY A 309 3.66 22.98 -23.00
CA GLY A 309 3.94 21.78 -23.78
C GLY A 309 2.99 20.66 -23.38
N SER A 310 2.86 19.67 -24.24
CA SER A 310 2.10 18.48 -23.90
C SER A 310 2.94 17.59 -22.99
N VAL A 311 2.27 16.94 -22.05
CA VAL A 311 2.89 15.87 -21.27
C VAL A 311 2.79 14.61 -22.12
N ILE A 312 3.94 14.04 -22.46
CA ILE A 312 4.03 12.84 -23.26
C ILE A 312 4.40 11.69 -22.33
N GLU A 313 3.50 10.72 -22.19
CA GLU A 313 3.73 9.47 -21.48
C GLU A 313 4.06 8.39 -22.52
N ASP A 314 5.25 7.81 -22.43
CA ASP A 314 5.69 6.73 -23.32
C ASP A 314 5.43 5.38 -22.62
N ASP A 315 4.43 4.64 -23.10
CA ASP A 315 4.07 3.31 -22.61
C ASP A 315 4.40 2.25 -23.69
N ARG A 316 4.65 1.00 -23.32
CA ARG A 316 4.87 -0.11 -24.26
C ARG A 316 3.88 -1.22 -23.97
N ARG A 317 2.97 -1.49 -24.91
CA ARG A 317 1.95 -2.54 -24.76
C ARG A 317 1.93 -3.49 -25.93
N PHE A 318 1.53 -4.72 -25.66
CA PHE A 318 1.29 -5.72 -26.70
C PHE A 318 -0.19 -5.76 -27.06
N TYR A 319 -0.46 -5.85 -28.36
CA TYR A 319 -1.82 -5.94 -28.89
C TYR A 319 -1.86 -7.13 -29.85
N SER A 320 -2.89 -7.98 -29.71
CA SER A 320 -3.07 -9.16 -30.55
C SER A 320 -3.17 -8.85 -32.05
N MET A 321 -3.58 -7.63 -32.41
CA MET A 321 -3.65 -7.17 -33.80
C MET A 321 -2.28 -6.86 -34.41
N PHE A 322 -1.25 -6.57 -33.59
CA PHE A 322 0.06 -6.10 -34.04
C PHE A 322 1.19 -7.14 -33.83
N GLY A 323 0.82 -8.39 -33.53
CA GLY A 323 1.76 -9.51 -33.41
C GLY A 323 2.63 -9.46 -32.15
N ASN A 324 3.86 -9.97 -32.25
CA ASN A 324 4.77 -10.15 -31.11
C ASN A 324 5.65 -8.93 -30.78
N ALA A 325 5.51 -7.82 -31.52
CA ALA A 325 6.25 -6.61 -31.24
C ALA A 325 5.46 -5.73 -30.25
N PRO A 326 6.09 -5.19 -29.19
CA PRO A 326 5.44 -4.21 -28.35
C PRO A 326 5.20 -2.94 -29.17
N VAL A 327 3.98 -2.42 -29.09
CA VAL A 327 3.63 -1.15 -29.69
C VAL A 327 3.97 -0.04 -28.70
N GLY A 328 4.83 0.87 -29.13
CA GLY A 328 5.09 2.12 -28.41
C GLY A 328 3.84 2.99 -28.44
N LEU A 329 3.21 3.16 -27.29
CA LEU A 329 2.10 4.08 -27.10
C LEU A 329 2.68 5.40 -26.62
N LYS A 330 2.77 6.37 -27.53
CA LYS A 330 2.98 7.76 -27.15
C LYS A 330 1.64 8.36 -26.81
N ARG A 331 1.37 8.52 -25.52
CA ARG A 331 0.19 9.24 -25.07
C ARG A 331 0.54 10.70 -24.89
N LYS A 332 -0.32 11.55 -25.44
CA LYS A 332 -0.14 12.99 -25.38
C LYS A 332 -1.30 13.57 -24.57
N ASP A 333 -1.06 13.81 -23.29
CA ASP A 333 -2.01 14.55 -22.46
C ASP A 333 -1.91 16.03 -22.84
N GLN A 334 -2.97 16.49 -23.49
CA GLN A 334 -3.17 17.90 -23.84
C GLN A 334 -4.32 18.45 -23.01
N HIS A 335 -4.41 19.77 -22.95
CA HIS A 335 -5.63 20.45 -22.56
C HIS A 335 -6.77 20.04 -23.51
N LEU A 336 -7.61 19.10 -23.07
CA LEU A 336 -8.87 18.80 -23.75
C LEU A 336 -9.83 19.97 -23.49
N LYS A 337 -10.70 20.29 -24.45
CA LYS A 337 -11.71 21.35 -24.29
C LYS A 337 -12.64 21.09 -23.10
N SER A 338 -12.85 19.82 -22.73
CA SER A 338 -13.71 19.39 -21.62
C SER A 338 -12.99 19.22 -20.29
N GLN A 339 -11.65 19.05 -20.28
CA GLN A 339 -10.89 18.81 -19.05
C GLN A 339 -9.54 19.52 -19.11
N ARG A 340 -9.37 20.50 -18.22
CA ARG A 340 -8.12 21.25 -18.10
C ARG A 340 -7.12 20.41 -17.31
N LEU A 341 -5.96 20.15 -17.90
CA LEU A 341 -4.83 19.56 -17.18
C LEU A 341 -4.50 20.44 -15.97
N GLU A 342 -4.45 19.83 -14.80
CA GLU A 342 -3.98 20.42 -13.54
C GLU A 342 -2.63 19.81 -13.18
N ALA A 343 -1.89 20.47 -12.30
CA ALA A 343 -0.64 19.93 -11.81
C ALA A 343 -0.90 18.67 -10.97
N PHE A 344 -0.18 17.59 -11.28
CA PHE A 344 -0.42 16.25 -10.73
C PHE A 344 0.86 15.63 -10.14
N HIS A 345 0.70 14.45 -9.55
CA HIS A 345 1.75 13.70 -8.88
C HIS A 345 3.02 13.55 -9.72
N GLY A 346 4.17 13.91 -9.14
CA GLY A 346 5.47 13.88 -9.81
C GLY A 346 5.69 14.95 -10.89
N LEU A 347 4.74 15.86 -11.15
CA LEU A 347 4.93 16.90 -12.17
C LEU A 347 5.96 17.96 -11.74
N ASP A 348 6.03 18.30 -10.45
CA ASP A 348 7.04 19.22 -9.91
C ASP A 348 8.47 18.69 -10.10
N HIS A 349 8.65 17.39 -9.91
CA HIS A 349 9.89 16.66 -10.14
C HIS A 349 10.42 16.84 -11.57
N ALA A 350 9.54 16.91 -12.58
CA ALA A 350 9.92 17.16 -13.98
C ALA A 350 10.61 18.53 -14.21
N PHE A 351 10.37 19.50 -13.31
CA PHE A 351 11.01 20.82 -13.38
C PHE A 351 12.32 20.90 -12.58
N ILE A 352 12.65 19.88 -11.78
CA ILE A 352 13.88 19.84 -10.98
C ILE A 352 15.05 19.33 -11.84
N PHE A 353 14.88 18.20 -12.53
CA PHE A 353 15.94 17.57 -13.32
C PHE A 353 15.91 17.90 -14.83
N THR A 354 15.06 18.85 -15.23
CA THR A 354 14.85 19.36 -16.60
C THR A 354 14.34 18.33 -17.62
N GLN A 355 13.34 18.72 -18.43
CA GLN A 355 12.75 17.94 -19.54
C GLN A 355 11.92 16.69 -19.19
N GLY A 356 11.74 16.35 -17.92
CA GLY A 356 10.84 15.28 -17.50
C GLY A 356 11.51 14.21 -16.65
N TYR A 357 10.76 13.13 -16.44
CA TYR A 357 11.21 11.94 -15.73
C TYR A 357 11.53 10.87 -16.78
N SER A 358 12.82 10.56 -16.96
CA SER A 358 13.31 9.73 -18.07
C SER A 358 12.73 8.31 -18.11
N SER A 359 12.01 7.87 -17.06
CA SER A 359 11.41 6.54 -17.06
C SER A 359 9.97 6.50 -17.58
N ASN A 360 9.15 7.57 -17.47
CA ASN A 360 7.71 7.46 -17.78
C ASN A 360 7.05 8.65 -18.52
N PHE A 361 7.51 9.90 -18.36
CA PHE A 361 6.95 11.02 -19.14
C PHE A 361 7.91 12.21 -19.33
N HIS A 362 7.76 12.92 -20.46
CA HIS A 362 8.50 14.14 -20.78
C HIS A 362 7.59 15.25 -21.28
N ILE A 363 8.08 16.50 -21.26
CA ILE A 363 7.31 17.68 -21.67
C ILE A 363 7.79 18.17 -23.03
N GLU A 364 6.88 18.24 -24.01
CA GLU A 364 7.23 18.63 -25.39
C GLU A 364 6.20 19.59 -26.03
N PRO A 365 6.62 20.77 -26.53
CA PRO A 365 7.95 21.37 -26.38
C PRO A 365 8.18 21.94 -24.97
N PHE A 366 9.41 21.86 -24.47
CA PHE A 366 9.81 22.51 -23.21
C PHE A 366 10.02 24.02 -23.42
N SER A 367 9.01 24.81 -23.07
CA SER A 367 8.94 26.24 -23.39
C SER A 367 9.90 27.11 -22.57
N ARG A 368 10.06 28.38 -22.96
CA ARG A 368 10.81 29.36 -22.16
C ARG A 368 10.20 29.58 -20.77
N ARG A 369 8.87 29.46 -20.64
CA ARG A 369 8.17 29.56 -19.37
C ARG A 369 8.51 28.36 -18.48
N ASP A 370 8.56 27.16 -19.06
CA ASP A 370 8.96 25.93 -18.35
C ASP A 370 10.40 26.00 -17.84
N LYS A 371 11.33 26.53 -18.65
CA LYS A 371 12.71 26.85 -18.21
C LYS A 371 12.76 27.85 -17.05
N THR A 372 11.82 28.80 -17.03
CA THR A 372 11.74 29.79 -15.94
C THR A 372 11.25 29.14 -14.66
N MET A 373 10.24 28.27 -14.74
CA MET A 373 9.75 27.51 -13.59
C MET A 373 10.84 26.58 -13.04
N SER A 374 11.52 25.84 -13.92
CA SER A 374 12.63 24.97 -13.54
C SER A 374 13.75 25.72 -12.81
N ARG A 375 14.14 26.91 -13.30
CA ARG A 375 15.13 27.76 -12.61
C ARG A 375 14.64 28.28 -11.27
N LEU A 376 13.37 28.66 -11.17
CA LEU A 376 12.78 29.14 -9.93
C LEU A 376 12.80 28.03 -8.87
N LEU A 377 12.26 26.85 -9.20
CA LEU A 377 12.15 25.72 -8.29
C LEU A 377 13.52 25.21 -7.85
N THR A 378 14.45 25.00 -8.79
CA THR A 378 15.82 24.58 -8.47
C THR A 378 16.56 25.62 -7.63
N LYS A 379 16.31 26.92 -7.82
CA LYS A 379 16.89 27.97 -6.98
C LYS A 379 16.32 27.96 -5.55
N MET A 380 15.01 27.77 -5.41
CA MET A 380 14.36 27.64 -4.10
C MET A 380 14.90 26.41 -3.33
N ILE A 381 15.00 25.26 -4.00
CA ILE A 381 15.59 24.04 -3.44
C ILE A 381 17.05 24.28 -3.04
N ALA A 382 17.86 24.86 -3.92
CA ALA A 382 19.26 25.13 -3.64
C ALA A 382 19.43 26.07 -2.43
N ASN A 383 18.62 27.13 -2.34
CA ASN A 383 18.64 28.04 -1.20
C ASN A 383 18.23 27.34 0.10
N PHE A 384 17.19 26.50 0.08
CA PHE A 384 16.81 25.71 1.25
C PHE A 384 17.93 24.77 1.70
N VAL A 385 18.59 24.08 0.76
CA VAL A 385 19.71 23.17 1.07
C VAL A 385 20.89 23.93 1.68
N THR A 386 21.18 25.15 1.21
CA THR A 386 22.35 25.93 1.67
C THR A 386 22.10 26.73 2.94
N THR A 387 20.90 27.28 3.13
CA THR A 387 20.60 28.22 4.23
C THR A 387 19.43 27.80 5.11
N GLY A 388 18.72 26.72 4.78
CA GLY A 388 17.48 26.34 5.46
C GLY A 388 16.28 27.21 5.12
N ASP A 389 16.40 28.12 4.13
CA ASP A 389 15.34 29.04 3.70
C ASP A 389 15.21 29.01 2.17
N PRO A 390 14.05 28.61 1.60
CA PRO A 390 13.84 28.53 0.17
C PRO A 390 13.62 29.91 -0.51
N SER A 391 13.61 31.01 0.25
CA SER A 391 13.42 32.36 -0.27
C SER A 391 14.40 32.70 -1.39
N THR A 392 13.94 33.47 -2.37
CA THR A 392 14.77 34.01 -3.45
C THR A 392 14.86 35.53 -3.33
N GLY A 393 15.78 36.18 -4.07
CA GLY A 393 15.92 37.64 -4.02
C GLY A 393 14.64 38.42 -4.38
N ASN A 394 13.71 37.80 -5.10
CA ASN A 394 12.47 38.42 -5.55
C ASN A 394 11.22 37.86 -4.83
N PHE A 395 11.38 36.89 -3.94
CA PHE A 395 10.26 36.23 -3.26
C PHE A 395 10.70 35.70 -1.91
N THR A 396 10.09 36.23 -0.85
CA THR A 396 10.28 35.73 0.52
C THR A 396 9.25 34.64 0.80
N TRP A 397 9.72 33.47 1.23
CA TRP A 397 8.87 32.35 1.61
C TRP A 397 8.60 32.40 3.11
N ALA A 398 7.32 32.41 3.51
CA ALA A 398 6.95 32.37 4.92
C ALA A 398 7.06 30.94 5.48
N SER A 399 7.78 30.76 6.59
CA SER A 399 7.74 29.52 7.37
C SER A 399 6.45 29.42 8.16
N ASN A 400 5.93 28.21 8.36
CA ASN A 400 4.78 27.97 9.22
C ASN A 400 5.15 28.04 10.70
N THR A 401 4.20 28.49 11.51
CA THR A 401 4.29 28.56 12.97
C THR A 401 3.00 28.01 13.58
N ASN A 402 2.99 27.74 14.88
CA ASN A 402 1.78 27.27 15.58
C ASN A 402 0.57 28.21 15.42
N GLU A 403 0.80 29.53 15.33
CA GLU A 403 -0.28 30.52 15.25
C GLU A 403 -0.68 30.89 13.81
N SER A 404 0.22 30.66 12.85
CA SER A 404 0.02 31.12 11.48
C SER A 404 0.51 30.10 10.47
N LEU A 405 -0.47 29.59 9.71
CA LEU A 405 -0.26 28.64 8.62
C LEU A 405 -0.27 29.38 7.28
N PHE A 406 0.70 29.07 6.44
CA PHE A 406 0.85 29.57 5.09
C PHE A 406 1.41 28.48 4.19
N TYR A 407 1.04 28.54 2.91
CA TYR A 407 1.73 27.78 1.88
C TYR A 407 2.03 28.66 0.68
N THR A 408 3.04 28.29 -0.09
CA THR A 408 3.36 28.95 -1.34
C THR A 408 2.73 28.20 -2.51
N SER A 409 1.87 28.87 -3.27
CA SER A 409 1.43 28.42 -4.60
C SER A 409 2.58 28.62 -5.59
N LEU A 410 3.17 27.50 -6.03
CA LEU A 410 4.24 27.47 -7.02
C LEU A 410 3.63 27.47 -8.42
N ASP A 411 3.32 28.67 -8.90
CA ASP A 411 3.13 29.04 -10.30
C ASP A 411 4.08 30.19 -10.65
N LEU A 412 3.99 30.76 -11.84
CA LEU A 412 4.75 31.92 -12.26
C LEU A 412 3.82 33.15 -12.37
N PRO A 413 3.97 34.16 -11.49
CA PRO A 413 4.87 34.23 -10.32
C PRO A 413 4.34 33.45 -9.10
N PRO A 414 5.23 33.03 -8.16
CA PRO A 414 4.83 32.34 -6.93
C PRO A 414 4.05 33.28 -6.01
N LYS A 415 3.13 32.71 -5.22
CA LYS A 415 2.23 33.48 -4.34
C LYS A 415 2.12 32.82 -2.97
N ILE A 416 2.15 33.62 -1.91
CA ILE A 416 1.83 33.15 -0.56
C ILE A 416 0.30 33.10 -0.42
N VAL A 417 -0.19 31.99 0.11
CA VAL A 417 -1.59 31.79 0.48
C VAL A 417 -1.67 31.55 1.99
N ARG A 418 -2.63 32.19 2.65
CA ARG A 418 -2.88 32.02 4.09
C ARG A 418 -3.78 30.80 4.34
N GLY A 419 -3.46 30.04 5.39
CA GLY A 419 -4.20 28.85 5.80
C GLY A 419 -3.55 27.54 5.37
N ALA A 420 -4.22 26.43 5.70
CA ALA A 420 -3.81 25.09 5.34
C ALA A 420 -3.81 24.86 3.81
N ILE A 421 -2.94 23.97 3.35
CA ILE A 421 -2.86 23.56 1.95
C ILE A 421 -4.23 23.02 1.51
N HIS A 422 -4.78 23.57 0.43
CA HIS A 422 -6.08 23.15 -0.15
C HIS A 422 -7.24 23.08 0.86
N SER A 423 -7.24 23.97 1.85
CA SER A 423 -8.38 24.13 2.77
C SER A 423 -9.72 24.20 2.01
N PRO A 424 -10.79 23.50 2.47
CA PRO A 424 -10.95 22.87 3.79
C PRO A 424 -10.73 21.35 3.81
N SER A 425 -10.10 20.76 2.80
CA SER A 425 -9.98 19.29 2.70
C SER A 425 -9.16 18.65 3.82
N PRO A 426 -7.98 19.18 4.23
CA PRO A 426 -7.23 18.56 5.32
C PRO A 426 -7.97 18.50 6.65
N SER A 427 -8.69 19.56 7.03
CA SER A 427 -9.47 19.59 8.28
C SER A 427 -10.60 18.54 8.28
N PHE A 428 -11.15 18.23 7.11
CA PHE A 428 -12.09 17.10 7.01
C PHE A 428 -11.42 15.80 7.46
N TRP A 429 -10.31 15.45 6.83
CA TRP A 429 -9.66 14.16 7.03
C TRP A 429 -8.95 14.05 8.37
N ASN A 430 -8.27 15.11 8.80
CA ASN A 430 -7.45 15.13 10.01
C ASN A 430 -8.27 15.40 11.28
N ASP A 431 -9.40 16.11 11.18
CA ASP A 431 -10.22 16.45 12.35
C ASP A 431 -11.57 15.73 12.31
N GLU A 432 -12.42 16.04 11.32
CA GLU A 432 -13.80 15.57 11.27
C GLU A 432 -13.90 14.04 11.16
N VAL A 433 -13.20 13.45 10.19
CA VAL A 433 -13.23 12.00 9.95
C VAL A 433 -12.51 11.24 11.07
N GLN A 434 -11.42 11.78 11.63
CA GLN A 434 -10.79 11.20 12.82
C GLN A 434 -11.74 11.15 14.02
N MET A 435 -12.61 12.16 14.20
CA MET A 435 -13.66 12.12 15.21
C MET A 435 -14.72 11.06 14.90
N LEU A 436 -15.15 10.94 13.65
CA LEU A 436 -16.10 9.91 13.22
C LEU A 436 -15.53 8.49 13.38
N ALA A 437 -14.23 8.30 13.14
CA ALA A 437 -13.55 7.01 13.30
C ALA A 437 -13.52 6.56 14.77
N LYS A 438 -13.42 7.50 15.72
CA LYS A 438 -13.56 7.22 17.16
C LYS A 438 -14.99 6.84 17.55
N TYR A 439 -15.97 7.20 16.71
CA TYR A 439 -17.35 6.87 16.94
C TYR A 439 -17.60 5.41 16.52
N GLN A 440 -17.52 4.52 17.49
CA GLN A 440 -18.04 3.17 17.34
C GLN A 440 -19.56 3.25 17.52
N LEU A 441 -20.32 3.20 16.42
CA LEU A 441 -21.73 2.84 16.49
C LEU A 441 -21.81 1.56 17.31
N ALA A 442 -22.50 1.61 18.44
CA ALA A 442 -22.53 0.55 19.42
C ALA A 442 -23.09 -0.72 18.76
N ASP A 443 -22.20 -1.51 18.21
CA ASP A 443 -22.49 -2.87 17.79
C ASP A 443 -22.43 -3.72 19.07
N ALA A 444 -23.43 -3.48 19.94
CA ALA A 444 -23.66 -4.27 21.14
C ALA A 444 -23.86 -5.76 20.78
N VAL A 445 -24.20 -6.06 19.53
CA VAL A 445 -24.33 -7.40 18.98
C VAL A 445 -22.97 -7.98 18.58
N SER A 446 -22.10 -7.19 17.92
CA SER A 446 -20.75 -7.67 17.56
C SER A 446 -19.82 -7.82 18.76
N ARG A 447 -19.86 -6.91 19.75
CA ARG A 447 -19.12 -7.11 21.02
C ARG A 447 -19.62 -8.33 21.80
N ALA A 448 -20.92 -8.62 21.78
CA ALA A 448 -21.44 -9.85 22.37
C ALA A 448 -20.98 -11.10 21.60
N ASN A 449 -20.89 -11.02 20.26
CA ASN A 449 -20.47 -12.15 19.42
C ASN A 449 -18.96 -12.41 19.40
N GLU A 450 -18.09 -11.39 19.36
CA GLU A 450 -16.62 -11.57 19.42
C GLU A 450 -16.16 -11.98 20.82
N GLN A 451 -16.81 -11.48 21.87
CA GLN A 451 -16.52 -11.87 23.24
C GLN A 451 -17.08 -13.27 23.56
N ALA A 452 -18.24 -13.64 22.99
CA ALA A 452 -18.75 -15.02 23.04
C ALA A 452 -17.97 -15.99 22.14
N ALA A 453 -17.37 -15.53 21.03
CA ALA A 453 -16.56 -16.37 20.15
C ALA A 453 -15.13 -16.59 20.66
N SER A 454 -14.60 -15.68 21.50
CA SER A 454 -13.26 -15.79 22.09
C SER A 454 -13.24 -16.37 23.50
N GLU A 455 -14.33 -16.30 24.26
CA GLU A 455 -14.45 -16.93 25.57
C GLU A 455 -15.21 -18.25 25.49
N LEU A 456 -14.46 -19.36 25.40
CA LEU A 456 -15.02 -20.71 25.62
C LEU A 456 -15.83 -20.73 26.92
N THR A 457 -17.07 -21.20 26.86
CA THR A 457 -17.97 -21.31 28.03
C THR A 457 -17.38 -22.26 29.09
N TRP A 458 -17.85 -22.18 30.35
CA TRP A 458 -17.39 -23.07 31.43
C TRP A 458 -17.58 -24.55 31.07
N GLU A 459 -18.68 -24.88 30.40
CA GLU A 459 -18.98 -26.24 29.95
C GLU A 459 -18.02 -26.69 28.85
N GLU A 460 -17.73 -25.84 27.85
CA GLU A 460 -16.75 -26.14 26.80
C GLU A 460 -15.33 -26.26 27.34
N ARG A 461 -14.93 -25.43 28.32
CA ARG A 461 -13.64 -25.56 29.03
C ARG A 461 -13.57 -26.88 29.79
N MET A 462 -14.67 -27.31 30.39
CA MET A 462 -14.75 -28.59 31.09
C MET A 462 -14.69 -29.76 30.11
N GLN A 463 -15.34 -29.66 28.96
CA GLN A 463 -15.27 -30.64 27.87
C GLN A 463 -13.85 -30.72 27.27
N LEU A 464 -13.17 -29.59 27.04
CA LEU A 464 -11.79 -29.56 26.55
C LEU A 464 -10.81 -30.17 27.55
N ARG A 465 -11.01 -29.94 28.85
CA ARG A 465 -10.22 -30.59 29.92
C ARG A 465 -10.50 -32.10 29.98
N ALA A 466 -11.75 -32.51 29.81
CA ALA A 466 -12.13 -33.93 29.74
C ALA A 466 -11.52 -34.60 28.49
N TYR A 467 -11.57 -33.93 27.34
CA TYR A 467 -10.99 -34.41 26.09
C TYR A 467 -9.47 -34.54 26.19
N LYS A 468 -8.77 -33.54 26.75
CA LYS A 468 -7.32 -33.64 27.01
C LYS A 468 -6.99 -34.82 27.94
N ARG A 469 -7.78 -35.04 29.00
CA ARG A 469 -7.59 -36.19 29.91
C ARG A 469 -7.84 -37.53 29.21
N ALA A 470 -8.89 -37.62 28.39
CA ALA A 470 -9.20 -38.81 27.61
C ALA A 470 -8.10 -39.08 26.56
N TRP A 471 -7.58 -38.03 25.92
CA TRP A 471 -6.46 -38.12 24.99
C TRP A 471 -5.19 -38.64 25.67
N TYR A 472 -4.82 -38.10 26.84
CA TYR A 472 -3.68 -38.63 27.60
C TYR A 472 -3.91 -40.08 28.05
N ALA A 473 -5.12 -40.42 28.52
CA ALA A 473 -5.45 -41.79 28.90
C ALA A 473 -5.34 -42.78 27.72
N LEU A 474 -5.78 -42.37 26.53
CA LEU A 474 -5.65 -43.16 25.30
C LEU A 474 -4.16 -43.44 24.98
N TRP A 475 -3.32 -42.42 25.02
CA TRP A 475 -1.88 -42.58 24.75
C TRP A 475 -1.17 -43.43 25.80
N VAL A 476 -1.55 -43.33 27.08
CA VAL A 476 -1.04 -44.22 28.14
C VAL A 476 -1.46 -45.67 27.90
N PHE A 477 -2.70 -45.90 27.45
CA PHE A 477 -3.19 -47.24 27.13
C PHE A 477 -2.46 -47.85 25.93
N VAL A 478 -2.27 -47.07 24.86
CA VAL A 478 -1.49 -47.47 23.68
C VAL A 478 -0.05 -47.84 24.09
N PHE A 479 0.58 -47.02 24.94
CA PHE A 479 1.92 -47.30 25.45
C PHE A 479 1.96 -48.60 26.29
N ALA A 480 0.97 -48.81 27.16
CA ALA A 480 0.89 -50.03 27.98
C ALA A 480 0.73 -51.29 27.11
N ILE A 481 -0.11 -51.26 26.07
CA ILE A 481 -0.24 -52.36 25.11
C ILE A 481 1.09 -52.61 24.40
N ALA A 482 1.76 -51.55 23.94
CA ALA A 482 3.05 -51.67 23.27
C ALA A 482 4.09 -52.35 24.17
N VAL A 483 4.15 -51.99 25.45
CA VAL A 483 5.02 -52.63 26.45
C VAL A 483 4.66 -54.10 26.66
N ILE A 484 3.37 -54.43 26.77
CA ILE A 484 2.92 -55.83 26.94
C ILE A 484 3.30 -56.68 25.72
N ILE A 485 3.08 -56.17 24.51
CA ILE A 485 3.46 -56.85 23.28
C ILE A 485 4.98 -57.07 23.26
N TRP A 486 5.76 -56.05 23.62
CA TRP A 486 7.21 -56.15 23.69
C TRP A 486 7.68 -57.18 24.73
N LEU A 487 7.06 -57.22 25.91
CA LEU A 487 7.35 -58.22 26.93
C LEU A 487 7.02 -59.64 26.45
N ILE A 488 5.90 -59.82 25.73
CA ILE A 488 5.54 -61.12 25.14
C ILE A 488 6.57 -61.54 24.09
N ILE A 489 7.00 -60.61 23.22
CA ILE A 489 8.04 -60.87 22.22
C ILE A 489 9.36 -61.26 22.90
N VAL A 490 9.78 -60.51 23.91
CA VAL A 490 11.01 -60.82 24.68
C VAL A 490 10.89 -62.18 25.36
N CYS A 491 9.78 -62.48 26.01
CA CYS A 491 9.53 -63.79 26.62
C CYS A 491 9.55 -64.93 25.58
N ALA A 492 8.94 -64.72 24.41
CA ALA A 492 8.95 -65.70 23.32
C ALA A 492 10.37 -65.92 22.77
N VAL A 493 11.15 -64.85 22.59
CA VAL A 493 12.55 -64.91 22.14
C VAL A 493 13.44 -65.59 23.20
N CYS A 494 13.29 -65.27 24.48
CA CYS A 494 14.02 -65.92 25.57
C CYS A 494 13.61 -67.39 25.76
N HIS A 495 12.35 -67.74 25.53
CA HIS A 495 11.89 -69.13 25.54
C HIS A 495 12.47 -69.89 24.33
N TRP A 496 12.48 -69.26 23.16
CA TRP A 496 13.02 -69.87 21.93
C TRP A 496 14.55 -69.99 21.92
N SER A 497 15.28 -69.08 22.58
CA SER A 497 16.73 -69.20 22.77
C SER A 497 17.10 -70.28 23.80
N ARG A 498 16.24 -70.53 24.80
CA ARG A 498 16.41 -71.64 25.74
C ARG A 498 16.12 -73.02 25.14
N THR A 499 15.24 -73.12 24.13
CA THR A 499 14.95 -74.41 23.47
C THR A 499 16.01 -74.84 22.44
N HIS A 500 16.99 -73.98 22.11
CA HIS A 500 18.07 -74.28 21.15
C HIS A 500 19.47 -74.46 21.79
N SER A 501 19.57 -74.56 23.11
CA SER A 501 20.82 -74.95 23.78
C SER A 501 20.59 -76.23 24.57
N ASP A 502 20.65 -77.38 23.87
CA ASP A 502 21.12 -78.68 24.37
C ASP A 502 20.87 -79.77 23.32
N LYS A 503 21.49 -79.64 22.15
CA LYS A 503 21.79 -80.80 21.31
C LYS A 503 23.28 -80.83 21.04
N ALA A 504 23.97 -81.64 21.84
CA ALA A 504 25.33 -82.06 21.58
C ALA A 504 25.39 -82.70 20.18
N TYR A 505 26.35 -82.25 19.36
CA TYR A 505 26.70 -82.89 18.10
C TYR A 505 27.52 -84.16 18.40
N ASP A 506 26.85 -85.23 18.84
CA ASP A 506 27.45 -86.57 18.85
C ASP A 506 27.18 -87.22 17.51
N ASN A 507 28.08 -86.99 16.55
CA ASN A 507 28.31 -87.84 15.36
C ASN A 507 29.68 -87.50 14.77
N ILE A 508 30.75 -87.72 15.54
CA ILE A 508 32.11 -87.90 15.01
C ILE A 508 32.59 -89.27 15.48
N VAL A 509 32.60 -90.21 14.55
CA VAL A 509 33.24 -91.52 14.69
C VAL A 509 34.70 -91.34 14.29
N ILE A 510 35.62 -91.61 15.21
CA ILE A 510 37.04 -91.85 14.90
C ILE A 510 37.24 -93.36 15.06
N GLU A 511 37.31 -94.06 13.93
CA GLU A 511 37.80 -95.44 13.88
C GLU A 511 39.33 -95.47 13.97
N ARG A 512 39.83 -96.60 14.48
CA ARG A 512 41.23 -96.94 14.59
C ARG A 512 41.73 -97.66 13.35
#